data_AF-A0A2T9I9E8-F1
#
_entry.id   AF-A0A2T9I9E8-F1
#
_cell.length_a   1.000
_cell.length_b   1.000
_cell.length_c   1.000
_cell.angle_alpha   90.00
_cell.angle_beta   90.00
_cell.angle_gamma   90.00
#
_symmetry.space_group_name_H-M   'P 1'
#
loop_
_entity.id
_entity.type
_entity.pdbx_description
1 polymer ?
#
loop_
_entity_poly.entity_id
_entity_poly.type
_entity_poly.pdbx_seq_one_letter_code
_entity_poly.pdbx_strand_id
1 'polypeptide(L)'
;MVSGRVQALLEQLRAQGIRDEQVLNALAAVPREKFIDEAFEHKAWENIALPIGQGQTISQPYMVARMTELLELTPQSRVLEIGTGSGYQTAILAHLVHHVCSVERIKGLQWQARRRLKQLDLHNVSTRHGDGWQGWQARAPFDAIIVTAAPPEIPTALMAQLDEGGILVLPVGDEQQFLKRVRRRGGEFIIDTVEAVRFVPLVKGELA
;
A
#
# COMPACT_ATOMS: atom_id res chain seq x y z
N MET A 1 -25.04 6.54 -1.73
CA MET A 1 -25.12 5.64 -2.91
C MET A 1 -23.78 5.68 -3.63
N VAL A 2 -23.20 4.53 -3.93
CA VAL A 2 -21.96 4.40 -4.69
C VAL A 2 -22.21 4.88 -6.12
N SER A 3 -21.32 5.70 -6.69
CA SER A 3 -21.51 6.20 -8.05
C SER A 3 -21.38 5.07 -9.09
N GLY A 4 -22.00 5.22 -10.26
CA GLY A 4 -21.90 4.22 -11.33
C GLY A 4 -20.46 3.91 -11.77
N ARG A 5 -19.55 4.91 -11.71
CA ARG A 5 -18.12 4.71 -12.00
C ARG A 5 -17.43 3.81 -10.99
N VAL A 6 -17.73 4.00 -9.71
CA VAL A 6 -17.17 3.18 -8.63
C VAL A 6 -17.69 1.75 -8.75
N GLN A 7 -19.00 1.58 -8.96
CA GLN A 7 -19.61 0.25 -9.11
C GLN A 7 -18.99 -0.55 -10.28
N ALA A 8 -18.82 0.08 -11.43
CA ALA A 8 -18.19 -0.54 -12.59
C ALA A 8 -16.75 -1.00 -12.31
N LEU A 9 -15.96 -0.18 -11.59
CA LEU A 9 -14.62 -0.58 -11.16
C LEU A 9 -14.68 -1.81 -10.24
N LEU A 10 -15.55 -1.81 -9.22
CA LEU A 10 -15.65 -2.94 -8.29
C LEU A 10 -16.07 -4.24 -8.98
N GLU A 11 -16.97 -4.17 -9.95
CA GLU A 11 -17.35 -5.32 -10.78
C GLU A 11 -16.18 -5.86 -11.61
N GLN A 12 -15.38 -4.95 -12.20
CA GLN A 12 -14.15 -5.33 -12.89
C GLN A 12 -13.17 -6.04 -11.95
N LEU A 13 -12.97 -5.52 -10.73
CA LEU A 13 -12.09 -6.14 -9.74
C LEU A 13 -12.56 -7.53 -9.31
N ARG A 14 -13.88 -7.71 -9.12
CA ARG A 14 -14.46 -9.04 -8.85
C ARG A 14 -14.22 -10.01 -10.00
N ALA A 15 -14.38 -9.56 -11.25
CA ALA A 15 -14.08 -10.37 -12.42
C ALA A 15 -12.60 -10.77 -12.52
N GLN A 16 -11.69 -9.95 -11.96
CA GLN A 16 -10.25 -10.25 -11.84
C GLN A 16 -9.91 -11.14 -10.63
N GLY A 17 -10.90 -11.54 -9.82
CA GLY A 17 -10.72 -12.49 -8.73
C GLY A 17 -10.54 -11.86 -7.35
N ILE A 18 -10.72 -10.55 -7.20
CA ILE A 18 -10.83 -9.89 -5.88
C ILE A 18 -12.15 -10.32 -5.23
N ARG A 19 -12.08 -10.98 -4.08
CA ARG A 19 -13.22 -11.61 -3.39
C ARG A 19 -13.47 -11.07 -1.99
N ASP A 20 -12.52 -10.33 -1.43
CA ASP A 20 -12.64 -9.75 -0.10
C ASP A 20 -13.56 -8.54 -0.13
N GLU A 21 -14.78 -8.74 0.36
CA GLU A 21 -15.79 -7.68 0.43
C GLU A 21 -15.41 -6.56 1.40
N GLN A 22 -14.56 -6.81 2.42
CA GLN A 22 -14.06 -5.72 3.28
C GLN A 22 -13.13 -4.81 2.49
N VAL A 23 -12.21 -5.39 1.69
CA VAL A 23 -11.32 -4.64 0.80
C VAL A 23 -12.11 -3.86 -0.27
N LEU A 24 -13.09 -4.50 -0.89
CA LEU A 24 -13.95 -3.83 -1.90
C LEU A 24 -14.76 -2.69 -1.30
N ASN A 25 -15.27 -2.84 -0.07
CA ASN A 25 -15.95 -1.76 0.64
C ASN A 25 -15.00 -0.60 1.00
N ALA A 26 -13.77 -0.89 1.42
CA ALA A 26 -12.76 0.15 1.66
C ALA A 26 -12.40 0.91 0.37
N LEU A 27 -12.23 0.21 -0.75
CA LEU A 27 -12.02 0.83 -2.07
C LEU A 27 -13.18 1.73 -2.48
N ALA A 28 -14.43 1.33 -2.20
CA ALA A 28 -15.61 2.13 -2.49
C ALA A 28 -15.72 3.39 -1.60
N ALA A 29 -15.24 3.30 -0.36
CA ALA A 29 -15.32 4.38 0.62
C ALA A 29 -14.23 5.45 0.43
N VAL A 30 -13.06 5.08 -0.11
CA VAL A 30 -11.95 6.01 -0.30
C VAL A 30 -12.08 6.75 -1.64
N PRO A 31 -12.25 8.09 -1.64
CA PRO A 31 -12.47 8.88 -2.86
C PRO A 31 -11.17 9.01 -3.67
N ARG A 32 -10.89 8.05 -4.56
CA ARG A 32 -9.64 7.94 -5.33
C ARG A 32 -9.27 9.22 -6.08
N GLU A 33 -10.25 9.96 -6.57
CA GLU A 33 -10.06 11.25 -7.26
C GLU A 33 -9.34 12.30 -6.40
N LYS A 34 -9.45 12.24 -5.06
CA LYS A 34 -8.75 13.18 -4.16
C LYS A 34 -7.25 12.89 -4.03
N PHE A 35 -6.78 11.77 -4.58
CA PHE A 35 -5.39 11.30 -4.47
C PHE A 35 -4.57 11.51 -5.74
N ILE A 36 -5.14 12.17 -6.74
CA ILE A 36 -4.53 12.48 -8.03
C ILE A 36 -4.69 13.97 -8.36
N ASP A 37 -4.02 14.42 -9.41
CA ASP A 37 -4.22 15.76 -9.96
C ASP A 37 -5.61 15.87 -10.63
N GLU A 38 -6.23 17.06 -10.56
CA GLU A 38 -7.54 17.34 -11.15
C GLU A 38 -7.60 17.04 -12.65
N ALA A 39 -6.48 17.19 -13.37
CA ALA A 39 -6.38 16.82 -14.78
C ALA A 39 -6.71 15.34 -15.06
N PHE A 40 -6.59 14.46 -14.06
CA PHE A 40 -6.87 13.03 -14.17
C PHE A 40 -8.21 12.61 -13.53
N GLU A 41 -9.04 13.53 -13.04
CA GLU A 41 -10.29 13.20 -12.34
C GLU A 41 -11.22 12.29 -13.18
N HIS A 42 -11.29 12.53 -14.49
CA HIS A 42 -12.09 11.71 -15.41
C HIS A 42 -11.63 10.25 -15.46
N LYS A 43 -10.36 9.96 -15.16
CA LYS A 43 -9.76 8.62 -15.11
C LYS A 43 -9.62 8.05 -13.70
N ALA A 44 -10.07 8.77 -12.67
CA ALA A 44 -9.80 8.40 -11.28
C ALA A 44 -10.23 6.97 -10.93
N TRP A 45 -11.33 6.52 -11.53
CA TRP A 45 -11.94 5.21 -11.30
C TRP A 45 -11.69 4.21 -12.43
N GLU A 46 -10.80 4.53 -13.37
CA GLU A 46 -10.29 3.54 -14.32
C GLU A 46 -9.31 2.60 -13.61
N ASN A 47 -9.29 1.33 -14.01
CA ASN A 47 -8.37 0.34 -13.45
C ASN A 47 -6.95 0.49 -14.01
N ILE A 48 -6.32 1.65 -13.79
CA ILE A 48 -4.97 2.01 -14.25
C ILE A 48 -4.17 2.72 -13.16
N ALA A 49 -2.84 2.70 -13.29
CA ALA A 49 -1.97 3.57 -12.51
C ALA A 49 -1.99 5.00 -13.09
N LEU A 50 -1.84 6.01 -12.23
CA LEU A 50 -1.83 7.42 -12.65
C LEU A 50 -0.64 8.18 -12.05
N PRO A 51 -0.12 9.23 -12.70
CA PRO A 51 0.92 10.08 -12.12
C PRO A 51 0.43 10.85 -10.89
N ILE A 52 1.29 11.00 -9.88
CA ILE A 52 1.03 11.84 -8.69
C ILE A 52 2.08 12.93 -8.48
N GLY A 53 2.92 13.15 -9.49
CA GLY A 53 4.05 14.09 -9.43
C GLY A 53 5.30 13.49 -8.79
N GLN A 54 6.39 14.28 -8.81
CA GLN A 54 7.71 13.89 -8.25
C GLN A 54 8.25 12.54 -8.75
N GLY A 55 7.90 12.16 -9.98
CA GLY A 55 8.31 10.88 -10.59
C GLY A 55 7.54 9.64 -10.11
N GLN A 56 6.54 9.82 -9.24
CA GLN A 56 5.79 8.72 -8.63
C GLN A 56 4.40 8.53 -9.25
N THR A 57 3.82 7.36 -9.00
CA THR A 57 2.48 6.98 -9.46
C THR A 57 1.61 6.48 -8.30
N ILE A 58 0.30 6.68 -8.42
CA ILE A 58 -0.70 5.92 -7.64
C ILE A 58 -0.92 4.57 -8.34
N SER A 59 -0.85 3.48 -7.58
CA SER A 59 -0.99 2.12 -8.12
C SER A 59 -2.38 1.85 -8.70
N GLN A 60 -2.44 0.94 -9.65
CA GLN A 60 -3.68 0.42 -10.23
C GLN A 60 -4.62 -0.12 -9.14
N PRO A 61 -5.94 0.15 -9.19
CA PRO A 61 -6.89 -0.36 -8.20
C PRO A 61 -6.85 -1.87 -8.00
N TYR A 62 -6.70 -2.66 -9.06
CA TYR A 62 -6.49 -4.11 -8.96
C TYR A 62 -5.29 -4.46 -8.08
N MET A 63 -4.14 -3.82 -8.32
CA MET A 63 -2.93 -4.11 -7.56
C MET A 63 -3.07 -3.72 -6.09
N VAL A 64 -3.71 -2.57 -5.81
CA VAL A 64 -4.04 -2.13 -4.44
C VAL A 64 -4.94 -3.15 -3.74
N ALA A 65 -6.02 -3.59 -4.41
CA ALA A 65 -6.94 -4.59 -3.87
C ALA A 65 -6.20 -5.92 -3.59
N ARG A 66 -5.47 -6.41 -4.60
CA ARG A 66 -4.77 -7.69 -4.56
C ARG A 66 -3.73 -7.74 -3.44
N MET A 67 -2.90 -6.70 -3.32
CA MET A 67 -1.90 -6.62 -2.26
C MET A 67 -2.54 -6.54 -0.88
N THR A 68 -3.68 -5.84 -0.76
CA THR A 68 -4.40 -5.71 0.51
C THR A 68 -5.03 -7.03 0.95
N GLU A 69 -5.66 -7.80 0.05
CA GLU A 69 -6.19 -9.14 0.35
C GLU A 69 -5.12 -10.12 0.84
N LEU A 70 -3.92 -10.04 0.27
CA LEU A 70 -2.80 -10.92 0.61
C LEU A 70 -2.26 -10.71 2.03
N LEU A 71 -2.57 -9.57 2.66
CA LEU A 71 -2.15 -9.25 4.03
C LEU A 71 -3.05 -9.91 5.10
N GLU A 72 -4.21 -10.46 4.72
CA GLU A 72 -5.14 -11.14 5.64
C GLU A 72 -5.48 -10.29 6.87
N LEU A 73 -5.79 -9.02 6.62
CA LEU A 73 -5.97 -8.00 7.66
C LEU A 73 -7.19 -8.27 8.54
N THR A 74 -7.06 -7.87 9.80
CA THR A 74 -8.16 -7.82 10.76
C THR A 74 -8.34 -6.39 11.29
N PRO A 75 -9.50 -6.06 11.87
CA PRO A 75 -9.70 -4.76 12.51
C PRO A 75 -8.70 -4.46 13.64
N GLN A 76 -8.00 -5.46 14.18
CA GLN A 76 -7.00 -5.31 15.23
C GLN A 76 -5.57 -5.12 14.69
N SER A 77 -5.35 -5.35 13.39
CA SER A 77 -4.01 -5.35 12.80
C SER A 77 -3.31 -3.99 12.94
N ARG A 78 -2.00 -4.04 13.18
CA ARG A 78 -1.07 -2.92 13.11
C ARG A 78 -0.23 -3.08 11.85
N VAL A 79 -0.37 -2.13 10.93
CA VAL A 79 0.22 -2.20 9.60
C VAL A 79 1.40 -1.23 9.47
N LEU A 80 2.47 -1.67 8.81
CA LEU A 80 3.51 -0.81 8.26
C LEU A 80 3.35 -0.73 6.73
N GLU A 81 3.19 0.46 6.20
CA GLU A 81 3.25 0.77 4.78
C GLU A 81 4.59 1.44 4.44
N ILE A 82 5.25 0.97 3.39
CA ILE A 82 6.44 1.59 2.82
C ILE A 82 6.11 2.14 1.43
N GLY A 83 6.21 3.46 1.29
CA GLY A 83 5.81 4.20 0.11
C GLY A 83 4.42 4.81 0.29
N THR A 84 4.33 5.89 1.07
CA THR A 84 3.04 6.58 1.28
C THR A 84 2.50 7.13 -0.04
N GLY A 85 3.36 7.69 -0.89
CA GLY A 85 2.96 8.28 -2.17
C GLY A 85 1.87 9.34 -1.99
N SER A 86 0.73 9.16 -2.64
CA SER A 86 -0.43 10.04 -2.47
C SER A 86 -1.20 9.80 -1.15
N GLY A 87 -0.98 8.66 -0.49
CA GLY A 87 -1.72 8.21 0.69
C GLY A 87 -2.97 7.39 0.37
N TYR A 88 -3.20 7.00 -0.90
CA TYR A 88 -4.41 6.25 -1.29
C TYR A 88 -4.44 4.85 -0.65
N GLN A 89 -3.36 4.09 -0.79
CA GLN A 89 -3.23 2.78 -0.13
C GLN A 89 -3.28 2.95 1.40
N THR A 90 -2.61 3.97 1.95
CA THR A 90 -2.71 4.33 3.38
C THR A 90 -4.15 4.51 3.86
N ALA A 91 -4.96 5.24 3.08
CA ALA A 91 -6.36 5.48 3.42
C ALA A 91 -7.18 4.19 3.39
N ILE A 92 -6.97 3.33 2.39
CA ILE A 92 -7.63 2.02 2.31
C ILE A 92 -7.28 1.16 3.52
N LEU A 93 -6.00 1.08 3.88
CA LEU A 93 -5.57 0.33 5.07
C LEU A 93 -6.20 0.91 6.34
N ALA A 94 -6.27 2.24 6.46
CA ALA A 94 -6.85 2.92 7.62
C ALA A 94 -8.34 2.59 7.84
N HIS A 95 -9.10 2.26 6.78
CA HIS A 95 -10.47 1.78 6.91
C HIS A 95 -10.59 0.33 7.40
N LEU A 96 -9.52 -0.45 7.33
CA LEU A 96 -9.54 -1.90 7.56
C LEU A 96 -8.93 -2.32 8.90
N VAL A 97 -8.07 -1.49 9.49
CA VAL A 97 -7.20 -1.92 10.58
C VAL A 97 -7.18 -0.98 11.79
N HIS A 98 -6.60 -1.44 12.89
CA HIS A 98 -6.48 -0.67 14.12
C HIS A 98 -5.58 0.56 13.93
N HIS A 99 -4.42 0.40 13.29
CA HIS A 99 -3.51 1.52 13.06
C HIS A 99 -2.55 1.27 11.88
N VAL A 100 -2.32 2.31 11.07
CA VAL A 100 -1.36 2.30 9.95
C VAL A 100 -0.17 3.22 10.25
N CYS A 101 1.04 2.68 10.12
CA CYS A 101 2.28 3.45 10.13
C CYS A 101 2.80 3.51 8.70
N SER A 102 2.92 4.69 8.10
CA SER A 102 3.37 4.82 6.72
C SER A 102 4.67 5.62 6.60
N VAL A 103 5.62 5.10 5.84
CA VAL A 103 6.93 5.71 5.58
C VAL A 103 7.00 6.22 4.15
N GLU A 104 7.50 7.43 3.95
CA GLU A 104 7.73 8.04 2.64
C GLU A 104 9.09 8.71 2.61
N ARG A 105 9.84 8.53 1.51
CA ARG A 105 11.18 9.12 1.37
C ARG A 105 11.17 10.53 0.79
N ILE A 106 10.10 10.91 0.09
CA ILE A 106 9.93 12.23 -0.55
C ILE A 106 9.11 13.14 0.36
N LYS A 107 9.75 14.17 0.92
CA LYS A 107 9.14 15.09 1.92
C LYS A 107 7.87 15.77 1.40
N GLY A 108 7.87 16.17 0.13
CA GLY A 108 6.72 16.79 -0.53
C GLY A 108 5.49 15.89 -0.53
N LEU A 109 5.64 14.64 -0.99
CA LEU A 109 4.58 13.64 -0.99
C LEU A 109 4.10 13.33 0.44
N GLN A 110 5.03 13.11 1.37
CA GLN A 110 4.70 12.81 2.77
C GLN A 110 3.83 13.90 3.40
N TRP A 111 4.19 15.16 3.16
CA TRP A 111 3.47 16.30 3.72
C TRP A 111 2.07 16.43 3.12
N GLN A 112 1.95 16.26 1.80
CA GLN A 112 0.66 16.31 1.10
C GLN A 112 -0.26 15.15 1.52
N ALA A 113 0.26 13.92 1.57
CA ALA A 113 -0.47 12.75 2.01
C ALA A 113 -0.98 12.92 3.44
N ARG A 114 -0.12 13.36 4.38
CA ARG A 114 -0.53 13.63 5.77
C ARG A 114 -1.68 14.64 5.85
N ARG A 115 -1.62 15.73 5.08
CA ARG A 115 -2.68 16.74 5.04
C ARG A 115 -3.99 16.15 4.49
N ARG A 116 -3.91 15.41 3.39
CA ARG A 116 -5.05 14.76 2.73
C ARG A 116 -5.74 13.75 3.65
N LEU A 117 -4.97 12.88 4.31
CA LEU A 117 -5.49 11.89 5.25
C LEU A 117 -6.22 12.55 6.44
N LYS A 118 -5.68 13.66 6.95
CA LYS A 118 -6.37 14.46 7.99
C LYS A 118 -7.66 15.10 7.48
N GLN A 119 -7.68 15.58 6.24
CA GLN A 119 -8.90 16.14 5.61
C GLN A 119 -9.97 15.08 5.34
N LEU A 120 -9.57 13.81 5.24
CA LEU A 120 -10.47 12.65 5.12
C LEU A 120 -10.90 12.09 6.49
N ASP A 121 -10.58 12.78 7.59
CA ASP A 121 -10.97 12.41 8.95
C ASP A 121 -10.41 11.05 9.42
N LEU A 122 -9.23 10.68 8.90
CA LEU A 122 -8.54 9.46 9.31
C LEU A 122 -7.62 9.76 10.51
N HIS A 123 -7.89 9.11 11.64
CA HIS A 123 -7.19 9.37 12.92
C HIS A 123 -6.23 8.25 13.35
N ASN A 124 -6.29 7.09 12.70
CA ASN A 124 -5.48 5.91 13.00
C ASN A 124 -4.24 5.78 12.09
N VAL A 125 -3.71 6.90 11.60
CA VAL A 125 -2.53 6.92 10.72
C VAL A 125 -1.41 7.74 11.34
N SER A 126 -0.20 7.17 11.34
CA SER A 126 1.03 7.90 11.61
C SER A 126 1.93 7.89 10.40
N THR A 127 2.45 9.05 10.00
CA THR A 127 3.33 9.19 8.85
C THR A 127 4.77 9.52 9.28
N ARG A 128 5.76 9.03 8.53
CA ARG A 128 7.19 9.30 8.75
C ARG A 128 7.85 9.65 7.42
N HIS A 129 8.67 10.70 7.44
CA HIS A 129 9.64 10.96 6.38
C HIS A 129 10.90 10.13 6.69
N GLY A 130 11.25 9.17 5.83
CA GLY A 130 12.35 8.24 6.11
C GLY A 130 12.60 7.20 5.03
N ASP A 131 13.69 6.44 5.21
CA ASP A 131 14.08 5.37 4.30
C ASP A 131 13.28 4.09 4.60
N GLY A 132 12.49 3.65 3.62
CA GLY A 132 11.68 2.45 3.70
C GLY A 132 12.46 1.16 3.89
N TRP A 133 13.73 1.10 3.48
CA TRP A 133 14.59 -0.06 3.70
C TRP A 133 14.78 -0.40 5.17
N GLN A 134 14.68 0.60 6.06
CA GLN A 134 14.84 0.44 7.51
C GLN A 134 13.52 0.14 8.23
N GLY A 135 12.39 0.16 7.53
CA GLY A 135 11.07 0.09 8.14
C GLY A 135 10.83 1.19 9.16
N TRP A 136 10.23 0.85 10.29
CA TRP A 136 10.01 1.77 11.40
C TRP A 136 10.16 1.05 12.75
N GLN A 137 11.41 0.71 13.09
CA GLN A 137 11.77 -0.10 14.26
C GLN A 137 11.12 0.36 15.57
N ALA A 138 11.05 1.67 15.83
CA ALA A 138 10.41 2.23 17.03
C ALA A 138 8.91 1.93 17.18
N ARG A 139 8.26 1.43 16.12
CA ARG A 139 6.84 1.06 16.09
C ARG A 139 6.59 -0.43 15.83
N ALA A 140 7.66 -1.20 15.61
CA ALA A 140 7.59 -2.65 15.46
C ALA A 140 7.19 -3.33 16.79
N PRO A 141 6.72 -4.59 16.76
CA PRO A 141 6.42 -5.39 15.58
C PRO A 141 5.11 -4.99 14.87
N PHE A 142 4.88 -5.54 13.67
CA PHE A 142 3.69 -5.32 12.85
C PHE A 142 3.07 -6.65 12.41
N ASP A 143 1.74 -6.73 12.45
CA ASP A 143 0.98 -7.89 11.94
C ASP A 143 1.08 -7.99 10.40
N ALA A 144 1.19 -6.84 9.75
CA ALA A 144 1.25 -6.74 8.30
C ALA A 144 2.21 -5.64 7.85
N ILE A 145 2.98 -5.93 6.81
CA ILE A 145 3.85 -4.96 6.14
C ILE A 145 3.54 -4.97 4.65
N ILE A 146 3.34 -3.80 4.06
CA ILE A 146 3.14 -3.64 2.62
C ILE A 146 4.13 -2.65 2.05
N VAL A 147 4.77 -3.00 0.94
CA VAL A 147 5.74 -2.15 0.25
C VAL A 147 5.24 -1.85 -1.15
N THR A 148 5.08 -0.57 -1.48
CA THR A 148 4.51 -0.09 -2.74
C THR A 148 5.58 0.45 -3.71
N ALA A 149 6.81 -0.03 -3.56
CA ALA A 149 7.95 0.19 -4.44
C ALA A 149 8.82 -1.08 -4.45
N ALA A 150 9.50 -1.37 -5.57
CA ALA A 150 10.26 -2.60 -5.74
C ALA A 150 11.73 -2.44 -5.34
N PRO A 151 12.20 -3.08 -4.26
CA PRO A 151 13.62 -3.34 -4.07
C PRO A 151 14.10 -4.52 -4.92
N PRO A 152 15.42 -4.60 -5.22
CA PRO A 152 16.02 -5.76 -5.87
C PRO A 152 15.92 -7.04 -5.04
N GLU A 153 16.00 -6.91 -3.71
CA GLU A 153 15.85 -8.00 -2.75
C GLU A 153 14.93 -7.63 -1.58
N ILE A 154 14.44 -8.63 -0.85
CA ILE A 154 13.57 -8.42 0.32
C ILE A 154 14.39 -7.76 1.45
N PRO A 155 14.03 -6.56 1.94
CA PRO A 155 14.80 -5.91 2.99
C PRO A 155 14.72 -6.67 4.33
N THR A 156 15.87 -7.06 4.87
CA THR A 156 15.96 -7.83 6.13
C THR A 156 15.30 -7.12 7.31
N ALA A 157 15.36 -5.78 7.36
CA ALA A 157 14.74 -5.01 8.42
C ALA A 157 13.21 -5.14 8.44
N LEU A 158 12.57 -5.30 7.27
CA LEU A 158 11.12 -5.49 7.19
C LEU A 158 10.73 -6.89 7.68
N MET A 159 11.48 -7.93 7.30
CA MET A 159 11.27 -9.29 7.83
C MET A 159 11.42 -9.34 9.36
N ALA A 160 12.44 -8.68 9.90
CA ALA A 160 12.69 -8.62 11.35
C ALA A 160 11.61 -7.85 12.13
N GLN A 161 10.85 -6.98 11.47
CA GLN A 161 9.79 -6.16 12.07
C GLN A 161 8.39 -6.79 11.97
N LEU A 162 8.25 -7.95 11.31
CA LEU A 162 7.02 -8.74 11.34
C LEU A 162 6.82 -9.38 12.72
N ASP A 163 5.59 -9.35 13.22
CA ASP A 163 5.18 -10.14 14.37
C ASP A 163 5.06 -11.63 14.00
N GLU A 164 4.95 -12.51 15.00
CA GLU A 164 4.67 -13.93 14.79
C GLU A 164 3.35 -14.12 14.02
N GLY A 165 3.36 -14.92 12.95
CA GLY A 165 2.22 -15.07 12.04
C GLY A 165 2.04 -13.90 11.06
N GLY A 166 2.83 -12.84 11.16
CA GLY A 166 2.69 -11.64 10.33
C GLY A 166 3.03 -11.86 8.86
N ILE A 167 2.47 -10.99 8.00
CA ILE A 167 2.59 -11.07 6.55
C ILE A 167 3.25 -9.82 5.96
N LEU A 168 4.28 -10.01 5.14
CA LEU A 168 4.89 -8.98 4.31
C LEU A 168 4.52 -9.20 2.84
N VAL A 169 3.97 -8.17 2.19
CA VAL A 169 3.67 -8.17 0.75
C VAL A 169 4.47 -7.07 0.06
N LEU A 170 5.25 -7.44 -0.95
CA LEU A 170 6.10 -6.51 -1.69
C LEU A 170 6.42 -6.98 -3.11
N PRO A 171 6.57 -6.07 -4.08
CA PRO A 171 7.22 -6.39 -5.34
C PRO A 171 8.73 -6.55 -5.12
N VAL A 172 9.37 -7.51 -5.80
CA VAL A 172 10.82 -7.76 -5.72
C VAL A 172 11.40 -7.93 -7.12
N GLY A 173 12.51 -7.26 -7.39
CA GLY A 173 13.31 -7.38 -8.62
C GLY A 173 13.59 -6.04 -9.31
N ASP A 174 14.40 -6.08 -10.36
CA ASP A 174 14.81 -4.91 -11.14
C ASP A 174 14.09 -4.85 -12.49
N GLU A 175 14.65 -5.48 -13.53
CA GLU A 175 14.04 -5.55 -14.86
C GLU A 175 12.77 -6.39 -14.88
N GLN A 176 12.82 -7.55 -14.23
CA GLN A 176 11.67 -8.42 -14.00
C GLN A 176 11.30 -8.37 -12.51
N GLN A 177 10.07 -7.97 -12.23
CA GLN A 177 9.56 -7.85 -10.87
C GLN A 177 8.41 -8.83 -10.64
N PHE A 178 8.40 -9.44 -9.47
CA PHE A 178 7.32 -10.31 -9.03
C PHE A 178 6.79 -9.87 -7.69
N LEU A 179 5.48 -9.90 -7.52
CA LEU A 179 4.85 -9.73 -6.23
C LEU A 179 5.13 -10.95 -5.38
N LYS A 180 5.70 -10.73 -4.19
CA LYS A 180 6.03 -11.77 -3.21
C LYS A 180 5.16 -11.58 -1.97
N ARG A 181 4.82 -12.70 -1.35
CA ARG A 181 4.24 -12.74 0.01
C ARG A 181 5.19 -13.51 0.91
N VAL A 182 5.57 -12.90 2.01
CA VAL A 182 6.43 -13.50 3.04
C VAL A 182 5.60 -13.67 4.31
N ARG A 183 5.55 -14.89 4.85
CA ARG A 183 4.85 -15.17 6.11
C ARG A 183 5.86 -15.59 7.17
N ARG A 184 5.79 -14.98 8.36
CA ARG A 184 6.57 -15.41 9.52
C ARG A 184 5.86 -16.55 10.22
N ARG A 185 6.57 -17.67 10.46
CA ARG A 185 6.09 -18.80 11.28
C ARG A 185 7.22 -19.29 12.17
N GLY A 186 7.11 -19.01 13.46
CA GLY A 186 8.16 -19.19 14.45
C GLY A 186 9.42 -18.40 14.10
N GLY A 187 10.53 -19.12 13.97
CA GLY A 187 11.82 -18.55 13.57
C GLY A 187 12.02 -18.44 12.05
N GLU A 188 11.07 -18.87 11.23
CA GLU A 188 11.22 -19.01 9.79
C GLU A 188 10.37 -18.02 8.98
N PHE A 189 10.79 -17.77 7.75
CA PHE A 189 10.09 -16.95 6.77
C PHE A 189 9.78 -17.79 5.52
N ILE A 190 8.50 -17.93 5.19
CA ILE A 190 8.02 -18.68 4.02
C ILE A 190 7.69 -17.68 2.93
N ILE A 191 8.31 -17.83 1.75
CA ILE A 191 8.20 -16.87 0.64
C ILE A 191 7.44 -17.52 -0.52
N ASP A 192 6.29 -16.94 -0.86
CA ASP A 192 5.49 -17.29 -2.04
C ASP A 192 5.67 -16.26 -3.15
N THR A 193 5.63 -16.69 -4.40
CA THR A 193 5.55 -15.81 -5.58
C THR A 193 4.12 -15.77 -6.08
N VAL A 194 3.55 -14.57 -6.24
CA VAL A 194 2.14 -14.39 -6.61
C VAL A 194 1.99 -14.17 -8.12
N GLU A 195 2.51 -13.07 -8.65
CA GLU A 195 2.36 -12.70 -10.06
C GLU A 195 3.45 -11.71 -10.50
N ALA A 196 3.63 -11.57 -11.82
CA ALA A 196 4.53 -10.56 -12.38
C ALA A 196 3.91 -9.17 -12.24
N VAL A 197 4.71 -8.18 -11.88
CA VAL A 197 4.26 -6.80 -11.61
C VAL A 197 5.27 -5.77 -12.10
N ARG A 198 4.91 -4.48 -12.02
CA ARG A 198 5.85 -3.38 -12.29
C ARG A 198 5.57 -2.21 -11.36
N PHE A 199 6.57 -1.85 -10.56
CA PHE A 199 6.56 -0.76 -9.59
C PHE A 199 7.80 0.13 -9.80
N VAL A 200 7.70 1.34 -9.28
CA VAL A 200 8.85 2.25 -9.14
C VAL A 200 9.87 1.65 -8.16
N PRO A 201 11.17 1.95 -8.28
CA PRO A 201 12.19 1.37 -7.42
C PRO A 201 12.10 1.86 -5.98
N LEU A 202 12.38 0.98 -5.01
CA LEU A 202 12.57 1.35 -3.61
C LEU A 202 14.02 1.85 -3.43
N VAL A 203 14.20 3.16 -3.52
CA VAL A 203 15.54 3.79 -3.43
C VAL A 203 16.04 3.80 -1.98
N LYS A 204 17.28 3.32 -1.78
CA LYS A 204 17.97 3.25 -0.48
C LYS A 204 18.72 4.54 -0.17
N GLY A 205 18.84 4.89 1.11
CA GLY A 205 19.76 5.94 1.58
C GLY A 205 19.13 7.33 1.62
N GLU A 206 19.80 8.32 1.01
CA GLU A 206 19.45 9.73 1.17
C GLU A 206 17.99 10.04 0.79
N LEU A 207 17.36 10.88 1.61
CA LEU A 207 15.97 11.28 1.48
C LEU A 207 15.85 12.44 0.50
N ALA A 208 14.66 12.56 -0.11
CA ALA A 208 14.32 13.64 -1.05
C ALA A 208 13.18 14.52 -0.51
#